data_AF-A0A9D4TAU3-F1
#
_entry.id   AF-A0A9D4TAU3-F1
#
_cell.length_a   1.000
_cell.length_b   1.000
_cell.length_c   1.000
_cell.angle_alpha   90.00
_cell.angle_beta   90.00
_cell.angle_gamma   90.00
#
_symmetry.space_group_name_H-M   'P 1'
#
loop_
_entity.id
_entity.type
_entity.pdbx_description
1 polymer ?
#
loop_
_entity_poly.entity_id
_entity_poly.type
_entity_poly.pdbx_seq_one_letter_code
_entity_poly.pdbx_strand_id
1 'polypeptide(L)' 'MAANYVTLVTSQSKNIHIAESLIEVVRNYLALYDKRHSKHKDSLLKDDLWNKICNELGLTGMY' A
#
# COMPACT_ATOMS: atom_id res chain seq x y z
N MET A 1 3.39 30.53 15.37
CA MET A 1 4.29 29.85 14.41
C MET A 1 4.48 28.35 14.68
N ALA A 2 3.97 27.77 15.78
CA ALA A 2 4.17 26.35 16.11
C ALA A 2 3.13 25.38 15.49
N ALA A 3 1.92 25.84 15.15
CA ALA A 3 0.85 24.95 14.67
C ALA A 3 1.13 24.31 13.29
N ASN A 4 1.90 24.97 12.41
CA ASN A 4 2.15 24.47 11.06
C ASN A 4 3.19 23.33 11.05
N TYR A 5 4.19 23.39 11.94
CA TYR A 5 5.23 22.35 11.99
C TYR A 5 4.64 21.02 12.52
N VAL A 6 3.80 21.06 13.57
CA VAL A 6 3.17 19.86 14.16
C VAL A 6 2.28 19.14 13.16
N THR A 7 1.53 19.87 12.34
CA THR A 7 0.66 19.29 11.29
C THR A 7 1.46 18.62 10.18
N LEU A 8 2.60 19.20 9.78
CA LEU A 8 3.46 18.61 8.75
C LEU A 8 4.15 17.33 9.24
N VAL A 9 4.70 17.32 10.46
CA VAL A 9 5.38 16.13 11.01
C VAL A 9 4.40 15.00 11.31
N THR A 10 3.18 15.30 11.74
CA THR A 10 2.12 14.29 11.94
C THR A 10 1.62 13.73 10.60
N SER A 11 1.50 14.55 9.56
CA SER A 11 1.14 14.10 8.21
C SER A 11 2.23 13.26 7.55
N GLN A 12 3.50 13.62 7.78
CA GLN A 12 4.66 12.88 7.29
C GLN A 12 4.83 11.55 8.03
N SER A 13 4.70 11.54 9.37
CA SER A 13 4.72 10.33 10.19
C SER A 13 3.59 9.38 9.80
N LYS A 14 2.36 9.87 9.62
CA LYS A 14 1.23 9.04 9.16
C LYS A 14 1.47 8.43 7.78
N ASN A 15 2.12 9.14 6.85
CA ASN A 15 2.49 8.62 5.52
C ASN A 15 3.57 7.54 5.58
N ILE A 16 4.57 7.69 6.46
CA ILE A 16 5.65 6.72 6.62
C ILE A 16 5.08 5.38 7.10
N HIS A 17 4.18 5.40 8.09
CA HIS A 17 3.54 4.18 8.61
C HIS A 17 2.69 3.43 7.57
N ILE A 18 2.06 4.15 6.64
CA ILE A 18 1.28 3.54 5.55
C ILE A 18 2.22 2.85 4.54
N ALA A 19 3.34 3.49 4.18
CA ALA A 19 4.28 2.91 3.23
C ALA A 19 4.94 1.64 3.77
N GLU A 20 5.31 1.60 5.06
CA GLU A 20 5.86 0.40 5.69
C GLU A 20 4.84 -0.74 5.71
N SER A 21 3.61 -0.47 6.14
CA SER A 21 2.52 -1.45 6.17
C SER A 21 2.21 -1.97 4.75
N LEU A 22 2.24 -1.11 3.74
CA LEU A 22 2.04 -1.48 2.35
C LEU A 22 3.12 -2.45 1.87
N ILE A 23 4.39 -2.17 2.17
CA ILE A 23 5.52 -3.02 1.77
C ILE A 23 5.42 -4.39 2.44
N GLU A 24 5.03 -4.45 3.72
CA GLU A 24 4.84 -5.72 4.45
C GLU A 24 3.72 -6.56 3.84
N VAL A 25 2.59 -5.95 3.49
CA VAL A 25 1.47 -6.66 2.87
C VAL A 25 1.83 -7.11 1.45
N VAL A 26 2.42 -6.23 0.62
CA VAL A 26 2.84 -6.57 -0.76
C VAL A 26 3.87 -7.71 -0.77
N ARG A 27 4.74 -7.80 0.24
CA ARG A 27 5.70 -8.90 0.39
C ARG A 27 5.05 -10.28 0.53
N ASN A 28 3.83 -10.37 1.06
CA ASN A 28 3.09 -11.63 1.12
C ASN A 28 2.57 -12.08 -0.26
N TYR A 29 2.55 -11.19 -1.24
CA TYR A 29 2.01 -11.43 -2.57
C TYR A 29 3.12 -11.41 -3.63
N LEU A 30 3.91 -12.51 -3.68
CA LEU A 30 4.98 -12.73 -4.67
C LEU A 30 4.53 -12.47 -6.11
N ALA A 31 3.27 -12.78 -6.46
CA ALA A 31 2.73 -12.54 -7.79
C ALA A 31 2.80 -11.06 -8.25
N LEU A 32 2.84 -10.11 -7.32
CA LEU A 32 2.91 -8.68 -7.62
C LEU A 32 4.30 -8.25 -8.08
N TYR A 33 5.38 -8.79 -7.51
CA TYR A 33 6.75 -8.31 -7.74
C TYR A 33 7.71 -9.37 -8.30
N ASP A 34 7.43 -10.66 -8.13
CA ASP A 34 8.26 -11.73 -8.69
C ASP A 34 7.94 -11.98 -10.16
N LYS A 35 8.84 -11.52 -11.03
CA LYS A 35 8.75 -11.68 -12.49
C LYS A 35 8.81 -13.14 -12.94
N ARG A 36 9.33 -14.05 -12.11
CA ARG A 36 9.42 -15.49 -12.39
C ARG A 36 8.14 -16.24 -12.00
N HIS A 37 7.26 -15.61 -11.23
CA HIS A 37 6.00 -16.21 -10.84
C HIS A 37 5.06 -16.31 -12.04
N SER A 38 4.50 -17.50 -12.29
CA SER A 38 3.61 -17.75 -13.44
C SER A 38 2.42 -16.78 -13.48
N LYS A 39 1.87 -16.45 -12.30
CA LYS A 39 0.75 -15.50 -12.13
C LYS A 39 1.14 -14.01 -12.22
N HIS A 40 2.41 -13.68 -12.44
CA HIS A 40 2.83 -12.29 -12.60
C HIS A 40 2.38 -11.70 -13.94
N LYS A 41 2.09 -12.53 -14.95
CA LYS A 41 1.56 -12.04 -16.23
C LYS A 41 0.05 -11.79 -16.19
N ASP A 42 -0.63 -12.28 -15.16
CA ASP A 42 -2.08 -12.13 -15.01
C ASP A 42 -2.42 -10.74 -14.43
N SER A 43 -2.67 -9.78 -15.31
CA SER A 43 -3.03 -8.41 -14.90
C SER A 43 -4.29 -8.37 -14.03
N LEU A 44 -5.31 -9.16 -14.38
CA LEU A 44 -6.55 -9.25 -13.60
C LEU A 44 -6.32 -9.72 -12.17
N LEU A 45 -5.39 -10.66 -11.98
CA LEU A 45 -5.04 -11.18 -10.66
C LEU A 45 -4.25 -10.14 -9.85
N LYS A 46 -3.43 -9.33 -10.51
CA LYS A 46 -2.74 -8.21 -9.86
C LYS A 46 -3.72 -7.13 -9.39
N ASP A 47 -4.70 -6.78 -10.21
CA ASP A 47 -5.75 -5.82 -9.83
C ASP A 47 -6.56 -6.31 -8.63
N ASP A 48 -6.97 -7.59 -8.62
CA ASP A 48 -7.67 -8.19 -7.46
C ASP A 48 -6.81 -8.17 -6.19
N LEU A 49 -5.51 -8.49 -6.32
CA LEU A 49 -4.56 -8.43 -5.21
C LEU A 49 -4.38 -7.00 -4.69
N TRP A 50 -4.19 -6.01 -5.56
CA TRP A 50 -4.10 -4.62 -5.14
C TRP A 50 -5.37 -4.13 -4.45
N ASN A 51 -6.55 -4.52 -4.94
CA ASN A 51 -7.82 -4.21 -4.28
C ASN A 51 -7.90 -4.83 -2.87
N LYS A 52 -7.44 -6.07 -2.70
CA LYS A 52 -7.35 -6.71 -1.38
C LYS A 52 -6.40 -5.96 -0.45
N ILE A 53 -5.22 -5.59 -0.93
CA ILE A 53 -4.24 -4.83 -0.14
C ILE A 53 -4.80 -3.47 0.28
N CYS A 54 -5.50 -2.77 -0.63
CA CYS A 54 -6.16 -1.50 -0.33
C CYS A 54 -7.27 -1.66 0.72
N ASN A 55 -8.06 -2.73 0.65
CA ASN A 55 -9.08 -3.03 1.65
C ASN A 55 -8.47 -3.38 3.02
N GLU A 56 -7.41 -4.20 3.07
CA GLU A 56 -6.72 -4.56 4.31
C GLU A 56 -6.08 -3.35 5.00
N LEU A 57 -5.51 -2.43 4.22
CA LEU A 57 -4.90 -1.21 4.75
C LEU A 57 -5.93 -0.11 5.06
N GLY A 58 -7.22 -0.35 4.81
CA GLY A 58 -8.27 0.66 4.96
C GLY A 58 -8.03 1.90 4.08
N LEU A 59 -7.26 1.74 2.99
CA LEU A 59 -6.97 2.78 2.00
C LEU A 59 -8.10 2.92 0.98
N THR A 60 -9.19 2.16 1.14
CA THR A 60 -10.44 2.33 0.41
C THR A 60 -11.12 3.65 0.84
N GLY A 61 -10.54 4.75 0.36
CA GLY A 61 -11.14 6.06 0.36
C GLY A 61 -12.20 6.11 -0.73
N MET A 62 -13.45 5.90 -0.31
CA MET A 62 -14.68 6.53 -0.81
C MET A 62 -14.60 7.08 -2.25
N TYR A 63 -15.09 6.29 -3.20
CA TYR A 63 -15.65 6.84 -4.45
C TYR A 63 -17.08 7.32 -4.22
#